data_AF-X1ERV6-F1
#
_entry.id   AF-X1ERV6-F1
#
_cell.length_a   1.000
_cell.length_b   1.000
_cell.length_c   1.000
_cell.angle_alpha   90.00
_cell.angle_beta   90.00
_cell.angle_gamma   90.00
#
_symmetry.space_group_name_H-M   'P 1'
#
loop_
_entity.id
_entity.type
_entity.pdbx_description
1 polymer ?
#
loop_
_entity_poly.entity_id
_entity_poly.type
_entity_poly.pdbx_seq_one_letter_code
_entity_poly.pdbx_strand_id
1 'polypeptide(L)'
;MKKNGDIPSDVVFKVSIYAGHANAGGAKVLENLGANTFNPVGDLSLPMLASIRKAVDIPMDLHVILFESMGGFNRMWETPELARVASPCYFKIEPGVSSNALYRPWVSEELLANMAREKVKYAQIIKEIVEENQPK
;
A
#
# COMPACT_ATOMS: atom_id res chain seq x y z
N MET A 1 -17.73 -8.43 -16.52
CA MET A 1 -16.78 -7.78 -17.44
C MET A 1 -15.68 -8.74 -17.86
N LYS A 2 -14.70 -9.10 -17.01
CA LYS A 2 -13.69 -10.12 -17.40
C LYS A 2 -14.27 -11.47 -17.87
N LYS A 3 -15.20 -12.06 -17.10
CA LYS A 3 -15.87 -13.33 -17.45
C LYS A 3 -16.64 -13.27 -18.78
N ASN A 4 -17.09 -12.08 -19.19
CA ASN A 4 -17.88 -11.87 -20.39
C ASN A 4 -17.01 -11.39 -21.57
N GLY A 5 -15.70 -11.25 -21.38
CA GLY A 5 -14.76 -10.78 -22.41
C GLY A 5 -14.63 -9.27 -22.57
N ASP A 6 -15.39 -8.46 -21.81
CA ASP A 6 -15.37 -6.98 -21.93
C ASP A 6 -14.03 -6.36 -21.47
N ILE A 7 -13.32 -7.05 -20.58
CA ILE A 7 -12.05 -6.62 -20.01
C ILE A 7 -11.04 -7.76 -20.18
N PRO A 8 -9.82 -7.49 -20.67
CA PRO A 8 -8.78 -8.50 -20.77
C PRO A 8 -8.53 -9.22 -19.43
N SER A 9 -8.29 -10.54 -19.49
CA SER A 9 -8.19 -11.39 -18.30
C SER A 9 -7.05 -11.00 -17.37
N ASP A 10 -6.00 -10.41 -17.93
CA ASP A 10 -4.75 -9.98 -17.29
C ASP A 10 -4.81 -8.58 -16.66
N VAL A 11 -5.91 -7.83 -16.82
CA VAL A 11 -6.08 -6.52 -16.16
C VAL A 11 -6.05 -6.67 -14.64
N VAL A 12 -5.25 -5.88 -13.93
CA VAL A 12 -5.18 -5.90 -12.46
C VAL A 12 -6.09 -4.82 -11.87
N PHE A 13 -7.02 -5.20 -11.00
CA PHE A 13 -7.84 -4.26 -10.23
C PHE A 13 -7.24 -4.03 -8.85
N LYS A 14 -6.80 -2.80 -8.60
CA LYS A 14 -6.26 -2.39 -7.31
C LYS A 14 -7.19 -1.40 -6.64
N VAL A 15 -7.61 -1.69 -5.41
CA VAL A 15 -8.55 -0.83 -4.67
C VAL A 15 -7.78 0.19 -3.82
N SER A 16 -8.18 1.46 -3.94
CA SER A 16 -7.49 2.59 -3.32
C SER A 16 -7.75 2.67 -1.80
N ILE A 17 -6.80 3.27 -1.07
CA ILE A 17 -6.93 3.58 0.36
C ILE A 17 -8.15 4.46 0.65
N TYR A 18 -8.55 5.29 -0.32
CA TYR A 18 -9.76 6.11 -0.23
C TYR A 18 -11.07 5.31 -0.14
N ALA A 19 -11.04 4.01 -0.44
CA ALA A 19 -12.18 3.13 -0.21
C ALA A 19 -12.37 2.77 1.29
N GLY A 20 -11.43 3.12 2.17
CA GLY A 20 -11.62 3.08 3.62
C GLY A 20 -11.69 1.70 4.27
N HIS A 21 -11.22 0.64 3.61
CA HIS A 21 -11.31 -0.72 4.14
C HIS A 21 -10.28 -0.93 5.25
N ALA A 22 -10.77 -1.31 6.43
CA ALA A 22 -9.97 -1.32 7.67
C ALA A 22 -10.04 -2.64 8.46
N ASN A 23 -10.73 -3.67 7.94
CA ASN A 23 -10.95 -4.92 8.65
C ASN A 23 -11.10 -6.12 7.70
N ALA A 24 -11.08 -7.32 8.28
CA ALA A 24 -11.13 -8.59 7.56
C ALA A 24 -12.41 -8.76 6.72
N GLY A 25 -13.57 -8.36 7.23
CA GLY A 25 -14.84 -8.45 6.50
C GLY A 25 -14.83 -7.57 5.25
N GLY A 26 -14.37 -6.33 5.38
CA GLY A 26 -14.22 -5.42 4.25
C GLY A 26 -13.24 -5.95 3.20
N ALA A 27 -12.09 -6.46 3.63
CA ALA A 27 -11.12 -7.05 2.71
C ALA A 27 -11.73 -8.23 1.93
N LYS A 28 -12.50 -9.10 2.61
CA LYS A 28 -13.13 -10.25 1.96
C LYS A 28 -14.17 -9.85 0.92
N VAL A 29 -14.91 -8.77 1.16
CA VAL A 29 -15.83 -8.19 0.17
C VAL A 29 -15.06 -7.77 -1.09
N LEU A 30 -13.94 -7.08 -0.94
CA LEU A 30 -13.12 -6.65 -2.09
C LEU A 30 -12.60 -7.83 -2.92
N GLU A 31 -12.07 -8.86 -2.26
CA GLU A 31 -11.61 -10.08 -2.92
C GLU A 31 -12.74 -10.78 -3.67
N ASN A 32 -13.91 -10.96 -3.04
CA ASN A 32 -15.07 -11.59 -3.67
C ASN A 32 -15.60 -10.81 -4.88
N LEU A 33 -15.47 -9.48 -4.86
CA LEU A 33 -15.83 -8.61 -5.98
C LEU A 33 -14.78 -8.64 -7.12
N GLY A 34 -13.66 -9.32 -6.93
CA GLY A 34 -12.63 -9.52 -7.94
C GLY A 34 -11.48 -8.52 -7.91
N ALA A 35 -11.24 -7.85 -6.78
CA ALA A 35 -10.02 -7.08 -6.58
C ALA A 35 -8.80 -8.01 -6.63
N ASN A 36 -7.70 -7.53 -7.21
CA ASN A 36 -6.42 -8.22 -7.28
C ASN A 36 -5.48 -7.79 -6.14
N THR A 37 -5.55 -6.53 -5.71
CA THR A 37 -4.88 -6.01 -4.50
C THR A 37 -5.72 -4.87 -3.90
N PHE A 38 -5.43 -4.47 -2.67
CA PHE A 38 -6.04 -3.27 -2.08
C PHE A 38 -5.13 -2.61 -1.05
N ASN A 39 -5.32 -1.31 -0.82
CA ASN A 39 -4.77 -0.63 0.35
C ASN A 39 -5.76 -0.69 1.52
N PRO A 40 -5.36 -1.29 2.66
CA PRO A 40 -5.98 -0.95 3.92
C PRO A 40 -5.74 0.52 4.28
N VAL A 41 -6.55 1.07 5.19
CA VAL A 41 -6.21 2.33 5.88
C VAL A 41 -4.88 2.18 6.62
N GLY A 42 -4.08 3.24 6.74
CA GLY A 42 -2.68 3.07 7.15
C GLY A 42 -2.40 3.12 8.64
N ASP A 43 -3.39 3.49 9.46
CA ASP A 43 -3.34 3.53 10.92
C ASP A 43 -3.62 2.16 11.59
N LEU A 44 -3.68 1.08 10.80
CA LEU A 44 -3.90 -0.28 11.32
C LEU A 44 -2.68 -0.82 12.06
N SER A 45 -2.93 -1.35 13.25
CA SER A 45 -1.93 -2.09 14.04
C SER A 45 -1.56 -3.43 13.40
N LEU A 46 -0.41 -4.00 13.79
CA LEU A 46 0.04 -5.32 13.31
C LEU A 46 -1.01 -6.44 13.53
N PRO A 47 -1.68 -6.57 14.69
CA PRO A 47 -2.72 -7.58 14.86
C PRO A 47 -3.94 -7.39 13.95
N MET A 48 -4.31 -6.14 13.65
CA MET A 48 -5.41 -5.84 12.72
C MET A 48 -5.05 -6.25 11.29
N LEU A 49 -3.83 -5.94 10.85
CA LEU A 49 -3.31 -6.39 9.55
C LEU A 49 -3.21 -7.91 9.46
N ALA A 50 -2.73 -8.57 10.52
CA ALA A 50 -2.70 -10.03 10.60
C ALA A 50 -4.10 -10.65 10.52
N SER A 51 -5.11 -10.01 11.13
CA SER A 51 -6.51 -10.45 11.02
C SER A 51 -7.04 -10.31 9.61
N ILE A 52 -6.68 -9.24 8.88
CA ILE A 52 -7.03 -9.08 7.47
C ILE A 52 -6.38 -10.18 6.65
N ARG A 53 -5.07 -10.42 6.84
CA ARG A 53 -4.33 -11.44 6.12
C ARG A 53 -4.95 -12.84 6.28
N LYS A 54 -5.46 -13.17 7.46
CA LYS A 54 -6.15 -14.45 7.70
C LYS A 54 -7.44 -14.65 6.89
N ALA A 55 -8.04 -13.58 6.36
CA ALA A 55 -9.34 -13.62 5.70
C ALA A 55 -9.27 -13.63 4.16
N VAL A 56 -8.18 -13.11 3.59
CA VAL A 56 -8.01 -12.93 2.14
C VAL A 56 -6.68 -13.50 1.68
N ASP A 57 -6.54 -13.78 0.40
CA ASP A 57 -5.31 -14.26 -0.26
C ASP A 57 -4.67 -13.18 -1.15
N ILE A 58 -5.43 -12.16 -1.57
CA ILE A 58 -4.92 -11.05 -2.38
C ILE A 58 -3.85 -10.21 -1.65
N PRO A 59 -2.83 -9.66 -2.34
CA PRO A 59 -1.84 -8.79 -1.72
C PRO A 59 -2.43 -7.51 -1.10
N MET A 60 -1.85 -7.08 0.02
CA MET A 60 -2.16 -5.80 0.66
C MET A 60 -1.12 -4.73 0.29
N ASP A 61 -1.58 -3.54 -0.10
CA ASP A 61 -0.75 -2.39 -0.43
C ASP A 61 -0.63 -1.47 0.81
N LEU A 62 0.37 -1.71 1.65
CA LEU A 62 0.54 -1.06 2.94
C LEU A 62 1.30 0.27 2.83
N HIS A 63 0.70 1.37 3.27
CA HIS A 63 1.41 2.64 3.38
C HIS A 63 2.36 2.61 4.57
N VAL A 64 3.65 2.67 4.28
CA VAL A 64 4.72 2.75 5.28
C VAL A 64 5.23 4.17 5.44
N ILE A 65 5.05 5.00 4.41
CA ILE A 65 5.10 6.45 4.49
C ILE A 65 3.80 6.96 3.88
N LEU A 66 3.09 7.84 4.57
CA LEU A 66 1.87 8.44 4.06
C LEU A 66 1.88 9.97 4.19
N PHE A 67 1.10 10.63 3.33
CA PHE A 67 0.97 12.08 3.30
C PHE A 67 0.56 12.65 4.65
N GLU A 68 1.03 13.87 4.94
CA GLU A 68 0.69 14.62 6.16
C GLU A 68 -0.82 14.76 6.36
N SER A 69 -1.54 15.08 5.28
CA SER A 69 -3.01 15.16 5.25
C SER A 69 -3.75 13.87 5.59
N MET A 70 -3.05 12.72 5.61
CA MET A 70 -3.60 11.41 5.96
C MET A 70 -2.90 10.78 7.17
N GLY A 71 -2.33 11.62 8.05
CA GLY A 71 -1.72 11.20 9.31
C GLY A 71 -0.19 11.27 9.33
N GLY A 72 0.47 11.45 8.18
CA GLY A 72 1.91 11.74 8.11
C GLY A 72 2.83 10.68 8.71
N PHE A 73 2.36 9.44 8.86
CA PHE A 73 3.12 8.41 9.58
C PHE A 73 4.29 7.87 8.76
N ASN A 74 5.34 7.49 9.49
CA ASN A 74 6.53 6.82 9.01
C ASN A 74 6.72 5.54 9.80
N ARG A 75 6.50 4.41 9.14
CA ARG A 75 6.52 3.05 9.67
C ARG A 75 7.65 2.22 9.05
N MET A 76 8.70 2.86 8.53
CA MET A 76 9.81 2.15 7.88
C MET A 76 10.45 1.10 8.80
N TRP A 77 10.53 1.35 10.10
CA TRP A 77 11.09 0.39 11.07
C TRP A 77 10.17 -0.80 11.38
N GLU A 78 8.88 -0.69 11.07
CA GLU A 78 7.92 -1.79 11.24
C GLU A 78 7.87 -2.71 10.01
N THR A 79 8.55 -2.37 8.91
CA THR A 79 8.46 -3.14 7.65
C THR A 79 8.82 -4.62 7.78
N PRO A 80 9.78 -5.07 8.64
CA PRO A 80 10.01 -6.50 8.82
C PRO A 80 8.79 -7.22 9.38
N GLU A 81 8.17 -6.67 10.43
CA GLU A 81 6.99 -7.26 11.05
C GLU A 81 5.75 -7.13 10.17
N LEU A 82 5.60 -6.01 9.45
CA LEU A 82 4.55 -5.84 8.45
C LEU A 82 4.66 -6.92 7.36
N ALA A 83 5.85 -7.13 6.80
CA ALA A 83 6.08 -8.20 5.84
C ALA A 83 5.74 -9.57 6.44
N ARG A 84 6.18 -9.85 7.67
CA ARG A 84 5.92 -11.13 8.34
C ARG A 84 4.43 -11.43 8.51
N VAL A 85 3.64 -10.45 8.95
CA VAL A 85 2.21 -10.67 9.29
C VAL A 85 1.25 -10.44 8.13
N ALA A 86 1.67 -9.70 7.10
CA ALA A 86 0.79 -9.24 6.03
C ALA A 86 1.14 -9.82 4.64
N SER A 87 2.26 -10.54 4.49
CA SER A 87 2.68 -11.09 3.21
C SER A 87 1.64 -12.03 2.58
N PRO A 88 1.44 -11.98 1.25
CA PRO A 88 2.09 -11.07 0.31
C PRO A 88 1.60 -9.62 0.46
N CYS A 89 2.52 -8.66 0.46
CA CYS A 89 2.20 -7.24 0.56
C CYS A 89 3.18 -6.35 -0.22
N TYR A 90 2.73 -5.16 -0.61
CA TYR A 90 3.55 -4.10 -1.20
C TYR A 90 3.69 -2.94 -0.24
N PHE A 91 4.89 -2.35 -0.14
CA PHE A 91 5.09 -1.12 0.63
C PHE A 91 4.88 0.11 -0.24
N LYS A 92 3.96 0.97 0.19
CA LYS A 92 3.60 2.23 -0.44
C LYS A 92 4.30 3.38 0.27
N ILE A 93 4.94 4.22 -0.52
CA ILE A 93 5.82 5.31 -0.07
C ILE A 93 5.25 6.61 -0.62
N GLU A 94 4.49 7.34 0.19
CA GLU A 94 3.78 8.56 -0.23
C GLU A 94 4.15 9.75 0.66
N PRO A 95 5.38 10.30 0.52
CA PRO A 95 5.84 11.44 1.32
C PRO A 95 5.24 12.75 0.83
N GLY A 96 5.14 13.73 1.74
CA GLY A 96 4.74 15.11 1.46
C GLY A 96 3.35 15.46 1.98
N VAL A 97 2.86 16.64 1.57
CA VAL A 97 1.67 17.27 2.16
C VAL A 97 0.36 16.53 1.89
N SER A 98 0.06 16.23 0.62
CA SER A 98 -1.18 15.54 0.22
C SER A 98 -1.11 15.06 -1.23
N SER A 99 -1.91 14.04 -1.55
CA SER A 99 -2.15 13.61 -2.93
C SER A 99 -2.69 14.76 -3.78
N ASN A 100 -3.60 15.55 -3.22
CA ASN A 100 -4.20 16.68 -3.91
C ASN A 100 -3.17 17.76 -4.26
N ALA A 101 -2.16 18.01 -3.43
CA ALA A 101 -1.14 18.98 -3.75
C ALA A 101 -0.13 18.46 -4.78
N LEU A 102 0.15 17.15 -4.78
CA LEU A 102 1.28 16.56 -5.51
C LEU A 102 0.90 15.88 -6.83
N TYR A 103 -0.33 15.40 -6.98
CA TYR A 103 -0.79 14.63 -8.15
C TYR A 103 -1.60 15.47 -9.14
N ARG A 104 -1.22 16.74 -9.31
CA ARG A 104 -1.83 17.65 -10.28
C ARG A 104 -0.91 17.85 -11.50
N PRO A 105 -1.44 18.00 -12.73
CA PRO A 105 -0.63 18.21 -13.93
C PRO A 105 0.25 19.47 -13.93
N TRP A 106 -0.02 20.44 -13.04
CA TRP A 106 0.70 21.71 -12.94
C TRP A 106 1.68 21.77 -11.76
N VAL A 107 2.03 20.62 -11.16
CA VAL A 107 3.15 20.53 -10.21
C VAL A 107 4.46 20.56 -10.99
N SER A 108 5.47 21.25 -10.46
CA SER A 108 6.79 21.34 -11.10
C SER A 108 7.37 19.95 -11.39
N GLU A 109 7.77 19.72 -12.64
CA GLU A 109 8.44 18.48 -13.06
C GLU A 109 9.74 18.25 -12.27
N GLU A 110 10.48 19.31 -11.95
CA GLU A 110 11.69 19.23 -11.15
C GLU A 110 11.39 18.71 -9.73
N LEU A 111 10.32 19.20 -9.12
CA LEU A 111 9.87 18.72 -7.81
C LEU A 111 9.49 17.24 -7.89
N LEU A 112 8.72 16.84 -8.90
CA LEU A 112 8.30 15.44 -9.08
C LEU A 112 9.50 14.51 -9.33
N ALA A 113 10.49 14.96 -10.11
CA ALA A 113 11.72 14.22 -10.35
C ALA A 113 12.57 14.07 -9.08
N ASN A 114 12.68 15.13 -8.27
CA ASN A 114 13.33 15.08 -6.97
C ASN A 114 12.62 14.10 -6.02
N MET A 115 11.29 14.16 -5.95
CA MET A 115 10.51 13.24 -5.13
C MET A 115 10.64 11.78 -5.56
N ALA A 116 10.70 11.52 -6.88
CA ALA A 116 10.92 10.17 -7.38
C ALA A 116 12.27 9.60 -6.92
N ARG A 117 13.35 10.41 -6.95
CA ARG A 117 14.66 10.02 -6.43
C ARG A 117 14.63 9.70 -4.94
N GLU A 118 13.98 10.55 -4.13
CA GLU A 118 13.83 10.29 -2.69
C GLU A 118 13.02 9.02 -2.41
N LYS A 119 11.94 8.76 -3.17
CA LYS A 119 11.15 7.52 -3.03
C LYS A 119 11.98 6.27 -3.34
N VAL A 120 12.88 6.31 -4.33
CA VAL A 120 13.80 5.20 -4.62
C VAL A 120 14.77 4.98 -3.46
N LYS A 121 15.33 6.05 -2.89
CA LYS A 121 16.19 5.97 -1.70
C LYS A 121 15.44 5.36 -0.51
N TYR A 122 14.19 5.75 -0.26
CA TYR A 122 13.38 5.15 0.80
C TYR A 122 13.09 3.67 0.54
N ALA A 123 12.81 3.30 -0.71
CA ALA A 123 12.61 1.89 -1.06
C ALA A 123 13.87 1.05 -0.79
N GLN A 124 15.06 1.59 -1.07
CA GLN A 124 16.33 0.95 -0.71
C GLN A 124 16.46 0.78 0.81
N ILE A 125 16.23 1.84 1.59
CA ILE A 125 16.30 1.79 3.05
C ILE A 125 15.33 0.75 3.62
N ILE A 126 14.08 0.73 3.14
CA ILE A 126 13.07 -0.26 3.56
C ILE A 126 13.54 -1.68 3.27
N LYS A 127 14.13 -1.91 2.09
CA LYS A 127 14.67 -3.21 1.70
C LYS A 127 15.81 -3.62 2.65
N GLU A 128 16.77 -2.74 2.91
CA GLU A 128 17.88 -2.99 3.84
C GLU A 128 17.36 -3.35 5.25
N ILE A 129 16.40 -2.59 5.77
CA ILE A 129 15.75 -2.89 7.07
C ILE A 129 15.12 -4.29 7.08
N VAL A 130 14.40 -4.67 6.03
CA VAL A 130 13.78 -6.00 5.94
C VAL A 130 14.84 -7.12 5.85
N GLU A 131 15.88 -6.92 5.04
CA GLU A 131 16.95 -7.89 4.86
C GLU A 131 17.78 -8.11 6.13
N GLU A 132 18.11 -7.04 6.86
CA GLU A 132 18.86 -7.10 8.12
C GLU A 132 18.10 -7.82 9.24
N ASN A 133 16.77 -7.66 9.28
CA ASN A 133 15.94 -8.22 10.34
C ASN A 133 15.41 -9.63 10.03
N GLN A 134 15.61 -10.14 8.80
CA GLN A 134 15.22 -11.49 8.33
C GLN A 134 13.91 -12.01 8.95
N PRO A 135 12.75 -11.38 8.67
CA PRO A 135 11.48 -11.83 9.24
C PRO A 135 11.21 -13.29 8.84
N LYS A 136 11.13 -14.17 9.84
CA LYS A 136 10.79 -15.60 9.70
C LYS A 136 9.29 -15.84 9.76
#